data_AF-A0A3B5MM39-F1
#
_entry.id   AF-A0A3B5MM39-F1
#
_cell.length_a   1.000
_cell.length_b   1.000
_cell.length_c   1.000
_cell.angle_alpha   90.00
_cell.angle_beta   90.00
_cell.angle_gamma   90.00
#
_symmetry.space_group_name_H-M   'P 1'
#
loop_
_entity.id
_entity.type
_entity.pdbx_description
1 polymer ?
#
loop_
_entity_poly.entity_id
_entity_poly.type
_entity_poly.pdbx_seq_one_letter_code
_entity_poly.pdbx_strand_id
1 'polypeptide(L)'
;MTWRSRPKSGITFEVGAQLEARDRQKNWYAATIEKIDYDKERVLVHYRQWSRRHNEWFHWSSPYLRPLERVSLRRQGLMPPQAQPVPTLLINAKLFIYHD
;
A
#
# COMPACT_ATOMS: atom_id res chain seq x y z
N MET A 1 11.41 30.72 -1.27
CA MET A 1 10.19 29.96 -0.90
C MET A 1 9.95 28.88 -1.96
N THR A 2 10.48 27.67 -1.77
CA THR A 2 10.25 26.56 -2.71
C THR A 2 9.86 25.31 -1.93
N TRP A 3 8.56 25.19 -1.62
CA TRP A 3 7.99 23.92 -1.17
C TRP A 3 7.97 23.01 -2.39
N ARG A 4 9.09 22.32 -2.63
CA ARG A 4 9.15 21.19 -3.56
C ARG A 4 8.02 20.25 -3.14
N SER A 5 6.99 20.17 -3.99
CA SER A 5 5.96 19.15 -3.94
C SER A 5 6.66 17.79 -3.96
N ARG A 6 6.95 17.25 -2.78
CA ARG A 6 7.28 15.84 -2.65
C ARG A 6 6.09 15.08 -3.24
N PRO A 7 6.31 14.04 -4.06
CA PRO A 7 5.20 13.25 -4.58
C PRO A 7 4.36 12.78 -3.40
N LYS A 8 3.16 13.36 -3.25
CA LYS A 8 2.27 13.18 -2.09
C LYS A 8 1.72 11.76 -2.00
N SER A 9 1.85 11.01 -3.08
CA SER A 9 1.31 9.68 -3.23
C SER A 9 2.32 8.67 -2.71
N GLY A 10 2.21 8.23 -1.45
CA GLY A 10 2.78 6.96 -0.99
C GLY A 10 2.15 5.74 -1.69
N ILE A 11 1.83 5.87 -2.97
CA ILE A 11 1.19 4.90 -3.85
C ILE A 11 2.29 4.19 -4.61
N THR A 12 2.34 2.88 -4.50
CA THR A 12 3.18 2.04 -5.35
C THR A 12 2.48 1.87 -6.70
N PHE A 13 3.06 2.40 -7.78
CA PHE A 13 2.52 2.26 -9.13
C PHE A 13 3.10 1.02 -9.80
N GLU A 14 2.54 -0.14 -9.44
CA GLU A 14 2.90 -1.44 -10.03
C GLU A 14 1.62 -2.19 -10.39
N VAL A 15 1.65 -2.99 -11.45
CA VAL A 15 0.52 -3.86 -11.79
C VAL A 15 0.27 -4.83 -10.63
N GLY A 16 -0.96 -4.85 -10.13
CA GLY A 16 -1.35 -5.61 -8.93
C GLY A 16 -1.23 -4.83 -7.62
N ALA A 17 -0.62 -3.64 -7.61
CA ALA A 17 -0.58 -2.80 -6.42
C ALA A 17 -1.96 -2.28 -6.06
N GLN A 18 -2.18 -2.11 -4.75
CA GLN A 18 -3.45 -1.69 -4.19
C GLN A 18 -3.43 -0.22 -3.82
N LEU A 19 -4.52 0.48 -4.15
CA LEU A 19 -4.73 1.89 -3.86
C LEU A 19 -6.21 2.17 -3.59
N GLU A 20 -6.55 3.39 -3.23
CA GLU A 20 -7.93 3.85 -3.25
C GLU A 20 -8.14 4.85 -4.38
N ALA A 21 -9.20 4.63 -5.15
CA ALA A 21 -9.60 5.51 -6.23
C ALA A 21 -10.96 6.13 -5.94
N ARG A 22 -11.12 7.39 -6.35
CA ARG A 22 -12.35 8.13 -6.20
C ARG A 22 -13.23 7.95 -7.43
N ASP A 23 -14.47 7.54 -7.20
CA ASP A 23 -15.45 7.38 -8.27
C ASP A 23 -16.11 8.73 -8.66
N ARG A 24 -17.00 8.68 -9.66
CA ARG A 24 -17.76 9.86 -10.13
C ARG A 24 -18.70 10.43 -9.07
N GLN A 25 -19.19 9.60 -8.13
CA GLN A 25 -20.01 10.03 -7.00
C GLN A 25 -19.18 10.59 -5.84
N LYS A 26 -17.88 10.80 -6.04
CA LYS A 26 -16.94 11.38 -5.07
C LYS A 26 -16.64 10.49 -3.86
N ASN A 27 -16.98 9.21 -3.94
CA ASN A 27 -16.70 8.18 -2.93
C ASN A 27 -15.35 7.50 -3.20
N TRP A 28 -14.66 7.09 -2.13
CA TRP A 28 -13.39 6.39 -2.21
C TRP A 28 -13.60 4.88 -2.10
N TYR A 29 -12.98 4.12 -3.00
CA TYR A 29 -13.08 2.66 -3.01
C TYR A 29 -11.71 2.03 -3.14
N ALA A 30 -11.52 0.90 -2.46
CA ALA A 30 -10.34 0.07 -2.62
C ALA A 30 -10.28 -0.49 -4.04
N ALA A 31 -9.12 -0.33 -4.66
CA ALA A 31 -8.88 -0.68 -6.04
C ALA A 31 -7.47 -1.23 -6.24
N THR A 32 -7.26 -1.82 -7.42
CA THR A 32 -5.98 -2.41 -7.82
C THR A 32 -5.58 -1.85 -9.17
N ILE A 33 -4.29 -1.63 -9.39
CA ILE A 33 -3.77 -1.27 -10.71
C ILE A 33 -3.79 -2.52 -11.59
N GLU A 34 -4.58 -2.50 -12.66
CA GLU A 34 -4.66 -3.59 -13.62
C GLU A 34 -3.62 -3.44 -14.74
N LYS A 35 -3.34 -2.20 -15.18
CA LYS A 35 -2.36 -1.89 -16.22
C LYS A 35 -1.74 -0.52 -15.99
N ILE A 36 -0.55 -0.31 -16.54
CA ILE A 36 0.15 0.98 -16.55
C ILE A 36 0.50 1.33 -17.99
N ASP A 37 0.21 2.56 -18.38
CA ASP A 37 0.53 3.18 -19.65
C ASP A 37 1.56 4.28 -19.36
N TYR A 38 2.84 3.96 -19.57
CA TYR A 38 3.95 4.87 -19.26
C TYR A 38 4.03 6.04 -20.23
N ASP A 39 3.63 5.85 -21.49
CA ASP A 39 3.66 6.90 -22.52
C ASP A 39 2.65 8.01 -22.23
N LYS A 40 1.48 7.63 -21.68
CA LYS A 40 0.42 8.58 -21.33
C LYS A 40 0.34 8.87 -19.84
N GLU A 41 1.29 8.38 -19.04
CA GLU A 41 1.36 8.60 -17.60
C GLU A 41 0.08 8.18 -16.84
N ARG A 42 -0.53 7.06 -17.25
CA ARG A 42 -1.83 6.62 -16.73
C ARG A 42 -1.79 5.21 -16.17
N VAL A 43 -2.68 4.95 -15.23
CA VAL A 43 -2.93 3.64 -14.65
C VAL A 43 -4.38 3.25 -14.84
N LEU A 44 -4.62 2.00 -15.25
CA LEU A 44 -5.94 1.42 -15.32
C LEU A 44 -6.28 0.88 -13.94
N VAL A 45 -7.32 1.42 -13.33
CA VAL A 45 -7.75 1.06 -11.98
C VAL A 45 -8.95 0.14 -12.05
N HIS A 46 -8.89 -0.96 -11.30
CA HIS A 46 -9.99 -1.89 -11.09
C HIS A 46 -10.49 -1.82 -9.65
N TYR A 47 -11.76 -1.43 -9.46
CA TYR A 47 -12.39 -1.39 -8.14
C TYR A 47 -12.69 -2.82 -7.65
N ARG A 48 -12.21 -3.19 -6.46
CA ARG A 48 -12.18 -4.59 -5.97
C ARG A 48 -13.55 -5.28 -5.89
N GLN A 49 -14.63 -4.52 -5.72
CA GLN A 49 -15.99 -5.05 -5.56
C GLN A 49 -16.89 -4.77 -6.76
N TRP A 50 -16.33 -4.25 -7.86
CA TRP A 50 -17.11 -3.83 -9.02
C TRP A 50 -16.74 -4.68 -10.23
N SER A 51 -17.64 -4.74 -11.21
CA SER A 51 -17.34 -5.37 -12.50
C SER A 51 -16.23 -4.60 -13.24
N ARG A 52 -15.36 -5.32 -13.96
CA ARG A 52 -14.28 -4.75 -14.80
C ARG A 52 -14.75 -3.73 -15.84
N ARG A 53 -16.04 -3.72 -16.20
CA ARG A 53 -16.63 -2.68 -17.05
C ARG A 53 -16.52 -1.26 -16.47
N HIS A 54 -16.33 -1.15 -15.15
CA HIS A 54 -16.14 0.11 -14.44
C HIS A 54 -14.66 0.48 -14.26
N ASN A 55 -13.75 -0.26 -14.89
CA ASN A 55 -12.34 0.10 -14.85
C ASN A 55 -12.12 1.42 -15.58
N GLU A 56 -11.29 2.26 -14.99
CA GLU A 56 -11.08 3.62 -15.49
C GLU A 56 -9.59 3.96 -15.50
N TRP A 57 -9.17 4.71 -16.52
CA TRP A 57 -7.81 5.20 -16.64
C TRP A 57 -7.67 6.50 -15.86
N PHE A 58 -6.71 6.53 -14.95
CA PHE A 58 -6.36 7.72 -14.18
C PHE A 58 -4.94 8.15 -14.49
N HIS A 59 -4.67 9.45 -14.51
CA HIS A 59 -3.30 9.94 -14.49
C HIS A 59 -2.63 9.53 -13.18
N TRP A 60 -1.37 9.09 -13.20
CA TRP A 60 -0.69 8.62 -11.99
C TRP A 60 -0.51 9.70 -10.91
N SER A 61 -0.58 10.98 -11.28
CA SER A 61 -0.51 12.13 -10.37
C SER A 61 -1.88 12.72 -10.06
N SER A 62 -2.95 12.03 -10.45
CA SER A 62 -4.33 12.46 -10.22
C SER A 62 -4.64 12.56 -8.72
N PRO A 63 -5.30 13.63 -8.25
CA PRO A 63 -5.71 13.77 -6.85
C PRO A 63 -6.82 12.78 -6.45
N TYR A 64 -7.36 12.04 -7.42
CA TYR A 64 -8.37 11.00 -7.22
C TYR A 64 -7.77 9.62 -6.91
N LEU A 65 -6.45 9.53 -6.82
CA LEU A 65 -5.72 8.35 -6.37
C LEU A 65 -5.07 8.66 -5.03
N ARG A 66 -5.23 7.75 -4.06
CA ARG A 66 -4.54 7.83 -2.77
C ARG A 66 -4.01 6.46 -2.35
N PRO A 67 -2.98 6.40 -1.49
CA PRO A 67 -2.50 5.13 -0.95
C PRO A 67 -3.64 4.41 -0.25
N LEU A 68 -3.79 3.11 -0.49
CA LEU A 68 -4.66 2.30 0.36
C LEU A 68 -4.09 2.33 1.76
N GLU A 69 -4.85 2.82 2.73
CA GLU A 69 -4.42 2.75 4.12
C GLU A 69 -4.27 1.27 4.48
N ARG A 70 -3.02 0.80 4.53
CA ARG A 70 -2.70 -0.47 5.15
C ARG A 70 -2.99 -0.28 6.62
N VAL A 71 -4.20 -0.67 7.04
CA VAL A 71 -4.47 -0.95 8.44
C VAL A 71 -3.41 -1.97 8.84
N SER A 72 -2.37 -1.49 9.48
CA SER A 72 -1.34 -2.34 10.04
C SER A 72 -2.08 -3.21 11.04
N LEU A 73 -2.12 -4.53 10.82
CA LEU A 73 -2.74 -5.52 11.71
C LEU A 73 -2.32 -5.35 13.18
N ARG A 74 -1.21 -4.63 13.44
CA ARG A 74 -0.80 -4.19 14.77
C ARG A 74 -1.84 -3.33 15.53
N ARG A 75 -2.71 -2.58 14.84
CA ARG A 75 -3.81 -1.81 15.48
C ARG A 75 -5.12 -2.58 15.62
N GLN A 76 -5.26 -3.75 15.01
CA GLN A 76 -6.50 -4.55 15.05
C GLN A 76 -6.39 -5.84 15.89
N GLY A 77 -5.25 -6.11 16.54
CA GLY A 77 -5.13 -7.23 17.49
C GLY A 77 -5.23 -8.62 16.86
N LEU A 78 -5.25 -8.74 15.53
CA LEU A 78 -5.34 -10.00 14.81
C LEU A 78 -3.99 -10.29 14.15
N MET A 79 -3.10 -10.97 14.87
CA MET A 79 -1.89 -11.53 14.28
C MET A 79 -2.28 -12.71 13.37
N PRO A 80 -1.83 -12.79 12.11
CA PRO A 80 -1.67 -14.08 11.45
C PRO A 80 -0.50 -14.82 12.12
N PRO A 81 -0.62 -16.13 12.42
CA PRO A 81 0.50 -16.87 12.97
C PRO A 81 1.59 -17.02 11.89
N GLN A 82 2.79 -16.55 12.24
CA GLN A 82 4.09 -16.98 11.72
C GLN A 82 4.48 -16.54 10.30
N ALA A 83 5.27 -15.47 10.25
CA ALA A 83 6.47 -15.41 9.42
C ALA A 83 7.45 -14.41 10.05
N GLN A 84 8.13 -14.81 11.12
CA GLN A 84 9.34 -14.12 11.55
C GLN A 84 10.53 -14.72 10.79
N PRO A 85 11.24 -13.97 9.92
CA PRO A 85 12.60 -14.34 9.58
C PRO A 85 13.46 -14.02 10.80
N VAL A 86 14.01 -15.05 11.44
CA VAL A 86 15.01 -14.88 12.50
C VAL A 86 16.24 -14.18 11.93
N PRO A 87 16.64 -12.98 12.41
CA PRO A 87 17.96 -12.47 12.13
C PRO A 87 18.94 -13.10 13.11
N THR A 88 19.83 -13.90 12.54
CA THR A 88 21.03 -14.46 13.15
C THR A 88 21.91 -13.37 13.77
N LEU A 89 22.59 -13.72 14.86
CA LEU A 89 23.75 -13.06 15.48
C LEU A 89 23.48 -11.87 16.42
N LEU A 90 23.47 -12.17 17.73
CA LEU A 90 24.35 -11.51 18.71
C LEU A 90 24.73 -12.54 19.80
N ILE A 91 25.80 -13.27 19.50
CA ILE A 91 26.72 -13.89 20.46
C ILE A 91 27.35 -12.79 21.31
N ASN A 92 27.05 -12.69 22.62
CA ASN A 92 28.02 -12.47 23.72
C ASN A 92 27.44 -11.90 25.04
N ALA A 93 27.60 -12.71 26.09
CA ALA A 93 27.99 -12.35 27.46
C ALA A 93 27.09 -11.44 28.32
N LYS A 94 26.35 -12.05 29.27
CA LYS A 94 26.70 -11.97 30.70
C LYS A 94 25.94 -13.00 31.55
N LEU A 95 26.73 -13.89 32.14
CA LEU A 95 26.49 -14.73 33.31
C LEU A 95 25.88 -13.93 34.48
N PHE A 96 24.77 -14.37 35.09
CA PHE A 96 24.36 -14.21 36.51
C PHE A 96 23.09 -15.08 36.73
N ILE A 97 23.21 -16.30 37.28
CA ILE A 97 22.92 -16.71 38.68
C ILE A 97 21.41 -16.75 39.03
N TYR A 98 20.91 -17.96 39.32
CA TYR A 98 19.85 -18.40 40.27
C TYR A 98 19.71 -19.93 40.02
N HIS A 99 20.17 -20.90 40.82
CA HIS A 99 19.98 -21.25 42.24
C HIS A 99 18.51 -21.40 42.65
N ASP A 100 17.94 -22.60 42.50
CA ASP A 100 17.68 -23.57 43.59
C ASP A 100 17.53 -24.98 42.96
#